data_AF-A0A7K3YHS4-F1
#
_entry.id   AF-A0A7K3YHS4-F1
#
_cell.length_a   1.000
_cell.length_b   1.000
_cell.length_c   1.000
_cell.angle_alpha   90.00
_cell.angle_beta   90.00
_cell.angle_gamma   90.00
#
_symmetry.space_group_name_H-M   'P 1'
#
loop_
_entity.id
_entity.type
_entity.pdbx_description
1 polymer ?
#
loop_
_entity_poly.entity_id
_entity_poly.type
_entity_poly.pdbx_seq_one_letter_code
_entity_poly.pdbx_strand_id
1 'polypeptide(L)'
;MSEFVQLHMLVSYGPSNLNRDDLGRPKTAMMGGAQRLRVSSQSLKRAWRTSDIFADALDGHLGVRTKGMGALVYQALTSGVGVAEIMKGAGDAPATFKPIPEEKARKWASDIAGTFGKLKSGENALEIEQLAHFSPEEIAAIDALVVRLAATGNAPDENDKKLLMERHTAADIAMFGRMLAAAPVYNTEAAVQVSHAVTVHAVAVEDDYFTAVDDLNRGDEDMGAGHLGETEFASGLFYVYICVNRDLLRENLGGDEALTAAALRALVEAAAKIAPTGKQNSFASRAYASYLLAERGCQQPRSLSVAYLKPLQDADLLGSAIRTLTETRDKMDAVYGKCSDAWCDMNAHTGEGTLQKLLDFVAGQHA
;
A
#
# COMPACT_ATOMS: atom_id res chain seq x y z
N MET A 1 7.27 -22.00 -16.14
CA MET A 1 8.16 -21.08 -15.40
C MET A 1 7.41 -19.79 -15.27
N SER A 2 7.39 -19.17 -14.09
CA SER A 2 6.66 -17.92 -13.90
C SER A 2 7.38 -16.77 -14.60
N GLU A 3 6.63 -15.88 -15.25
CA GLU A 3 7.19 -14.62 -15.75
C GLU A 3 7.20 -13.55 -14.64
N PHE A 4 8.33 -12.85 -14.52
CA PHE A 4 8.52 -11.77 -13.56
C PHE A 4 8.64 -10.41 -14.24
N VAL A 5 8.07 -9.40 -13.59
CA VAL A 5 8.31 -7.98 -13.90
C VAL A 5 9.07 -7.36 -12.73
N GLN A 6 10.24 -6.79 -13.01
CA GLN A 6 11.10 -6.16 -12.01
C GLN A 6 11.14 -4.66 -12.27
N LEU A 7 10.98 -3.85 -11.24
CA LEU A 7 11.03 -2.38 -11.30
C LEU A 7 12.15 -1.87 -10.41
N HIS A 8 12.99 -1.01 -10.98
CA HIS A 8 14.10 -0.36 -10.30
C HIS A 8 13.92 1.15 -10.43
N MET A 9 13.66 1.80 -9.30
CA MET A 9 13.24 3.21 -9.30
C MET A 9 14.18 4.06 -8.48
N LEU A 10 14.40 5.29 -8.95
CA LEU A 10 15.08 6.34 -8.20
C LEU A 10 14.11 7.50 -7.97
N VAL A 11 13.86 7.80 -6.70
CA VAL A 11 12.95 8.87 -6.30
C VAL A 11 13.66 9.80 -5.33
N SER A 12 13.73 11.08 -5.69
CA SER A 12 14.33 12.12 -4.84
C SER A 12 13.27 12.79 -3.99
N TYR A 13 13.51 12.87 -2.68
CA TYR A 13 12.69 13.65 -1.77
C TYR A 13 13.54 14.74 -1.13
N GLY A 14 13.02 15.97 -1.14
CA GLY A 14 13.59 17.06 -0.36
C GLY A 14 13.49 16.82 1.16
N PRO A 15 13.90 17.81 1.98
CA PRO A 15 13.79 17.75 3.43
C PRO A 15 12.40 17.31 3.87
N SER A 16 12.29 16.14 4.48
CA SER A 16 11.00 15.54 4.85
C SER A 16 11.12 14.42 5.88
N ASN A 17 9.98 14.03 6.45
CA ASN A 17 9.86 12.88 7.35
C ASN A 17 8.74 11.93 6.88
N LEU A 18 8.97 11.31 5.71
CA LEU A 18 8.02 10.45 4.99
C LEU A 18 7.55 9.25 5.81
N ASN A 19 8.44 8.66 6.61
CA ASN A 19 8.16 7.48 7.40
C ASN A 19 9.02 7.44 8.67
N ARG A 20 8.35 7.55 9.82
CA ARG A 20 8.96 7.66 11.14
C ARG A 20 8.80 6.44 12.03
N ASP A 21 9.69 6.31 13.02
CA ASP A 21 9.57 5.37 14.13
C ASP A 21 8.56 5.86 15.19
N ASP A 22 8.47 5.12 16.28
CA ASP A 22 7.62 5.42 17.44
C ASP A 22 8.04 6.68 18.21
N LEU A 23 9.30 7.11 18.06
CA LEU A 23 9.84 8.35 18.64
C LEU A 23 9.70 9.55 17.69
N GLY A 24 9.09 9.36 16.52
CA GLY A 24 8.87 10.43 15.54
C GLY A 24 10.04 10.67 14.57
N ARG A 25 11.10 9.87 14.67
CA ARG A 25 12.34 10.03 13.91
C ARG A 25 12.27 9.37 12.54
N PRO A 26 12.85 9.96 11.47
CA PRO A 26 12.95 9.30 10.18
C PRO A 26 13.58 7.91 10.33
N LYS A 27 12.93 6.89 9.76
CA LYS A 27 13.47 5.52 9.81
C LYS A 27 14.79 5.46 9.05
N THR A 28 15.80 4.85 9.66
CA THR A 28 17.10 4.60 9.03
C THR A 28 17.38 3.11 8.85
N ALA A 29 18.46 2.79 8.14
CA ALA A 29 19.07 1.47 8.04
C ALA A 29 20.57 1.58 7.77
N MET A 30 21.35 0.59 8.18
CA MET A 30 22.75 0.46 7.81
C MET A 30 22.89 -0.34 6.51
N MET A 31 23.56 0.24 5.51
CA MET A 31 23.85 -0.44 4.24
C MET A 31 25.25 -0.10 3.75
N GLY A 32 26.08 -1.13 3.59
CA GLY A 32 27.48 -1.00 3.17
C GLY A 32 28.32 -0.12 4.10
N GLY A 33 28.07 -0.20 5.41
CA GLY A 33 28.80 0.55 6.43
C GLY A 33 28.34 2.00 6.62
N ALA A 34 27.33 2.47 5.90
CA ALA A 34 26.79 3.83 6.04
C ALA A 34 25.32 3.84 6.46
N GLN A 35 24.94 4.83 7.27
CA GLN A 35 23.56 5.09 7.64
C GLN A 35 22.79 5.67 6.45
N ARG A 36 21.62 5.09 6.15
CA ARG A 36 20.71 5.46 5.06
C ARG A 36 19.35 5.82 5.63
N LEU A 37 18.61 6.72 4.98
CA LEU A 37 17.18 6.79 5.22
C LEU A 37 16.50 5.55 4.65
N ARG A 38 15.40 5.16 5.27
CA ARG A 38 14.61 4.00 4.88
C ARG A 38 13.13 4.35 4.90
N VAL A 39 12.44 4.16 3.78
CA VAL A 39 10.97 4.12 3.76
C VAL A 39 10.53 2.66 3.80
N SER A 40 9.62 2.36 4.71
CA SER A 40 9.16 0.98 4.90
C SER A 40 8.25 0.50 3.76
N SER A 41 8.39 -0.75 3.35
CA SER A 41 7.60 -1.31 2.24
C SER A 41 6.09 -1.26 2.52
N GLN A 42 5.67 -1.40 3.78
CA GLN A 42 4.28 -1.19 4.18
C GLN A 42 3.79 0.24 3.99
N SER A 43 4.65 1.24 4.17
CA SER A 43 4.30 2.65 3.95
C SER A 43 4.11 2.91 2.47
N LEU A 44 4.99 2.37 1.62
CA LEU A 44 4.89 2.45 0.17
C LEU A 44 3.63 1.76 -0.35
N LYS A 45 3.44 0.47 -0.01
CA LYS A 45 2.27 -0.32 -0.39
C LYS A 45 0.96 0.35 0.01
N ARG A 46 0.90 0.91 1.23
CA ARG A 46 -0.29 1.64 1.68
C ARG A 46 -0.51 2.91 0.86
N ALA A 47 0.53 3.70 0.60
CA ALA A 47 0.42 4.93 -0.17
C ALA A 47 -0.13 4.65 -1.58
N TRP A 48 0.37 3.60 -2.25
CA TRP A 48 -0.08 3.22 -3.59
C TRP A 48 -1.51 2.68 -3.59
N ARG A 49 -1.83 1.69 -2.75
CA ARG A 49 -3.15 1.03 -2.78
C ARG A 49 -4.31 1.94 -2.35
N THR A 50 -4.03 3.02 -1.62
CA THR A 50 -5.06 4.00 -1.20
C THR A 50 -4.96 5.31 -1.98
N SER A 51 -4.30 5.30 -3.14
CA SER A 51 -4.21 6.46 -4.03
C SER A 51 -5.39 6.50 -5.00
N ASP A 52 -5.72 7.69 -5.48
CA ASP A 52 -6.76 7.88 -6.50
C ASP A 52 -6.43 7.12 -7.79
N ILE A 53 -5.14 7.02 -8.15
CA ILE A 53 -4.67 6.22 -9.29
C ILE A 53 -5.08 4.75 -9.16
N PHE A 54 -4.97 4.17 -7.96
CA PHE A 54 -5.44 2.80 -7.71
C PHE A 54 -6.95 2.72 -7.69
N ALA A 55 -7.62 3.68 -7.03
CA ALA A 55 -9.08 3.70 -6.91
C ALA A 55 -9.77 3.78 -8.28
N ASP A 56 -9.30 4.68 -9.14
CA ASP A 56 -9.88 4.90 -10.46
C ASP A 56 -9.60 3.73 -11.41
N ALA A 57 -8.39 3.17 -11.38
CA ALA A 57 -7.99 2.10 -12.29
C ALA A 57 -8.54 0.72 -11.93
N LEU A 58 -8.88 0.50 -10.65
CA LEU A 58 -9.29 -0.79 -10.10
C LEU A 58 -10.63 -0.67 -9.36
N ASP A 59 -11.50 0.22 -9.82
CA ASP A 59 -12.83 0.42 -9.24
C ASP A 59 -13.59 -0.91 -9.16
N GLY A 60 -14.27 -1.14 -8.04
CA GLY A 60 -14.93 -2.41 -7.72
C GLY A 60 -14.00 -3.59 -7.41
N HIS A 61 -12.68 -3.44 -7.54
CA HIS A 61 -11.67 -4.49 -7.33
C HIS A 61 -10.67 -4.16 -6.21
N LEU A 62 -11.04 -3.30 -5.26
CA LEU A 62 -10.18 -2.97 -4.11
C LEU A 62 -10.73 -3.54 -2.81
N GLY A 63 -9.85 -4.12 -2.01
CA GLY A 63 -10.17 -4.60 -0.68
C GLY A 63 -10.21 -3.49 0.37
N VAL A 64 -10.88 -3.77 1.48
CA VAL A 64 -10.95 -2.88 2.64
C VAL A 64 -10.35 -3.55 3.86
N ARG A 65 -9.38 -2.87 4.48
CA ARG A 65 -8.67 -3.40 5.65
C ARG A 65 -9.19 -2.75 6.93
N THR A 66 -9.86 -3.53 7.78
CA THR A 66 -10.48 -3.00 9.01
C THR A 66 -10.55 -4.04 10.12
N LYS A 67 -10.66 -3.57 11.37
CA LYS A 67 -11.08 -4.38 12.52
C LYS A 67 -12.56 -4.22 12.84
N GLY A 68 -13.19 -3.18 12.30
CA GLY A 68 -14.52 -2.71 12.67
C GLY A 68 -15.64 -3.16 11.73
N MET A 69 -15.47 -4.25 10.98
CA MET A 69 -16.53 -4.72 10.07
C MET A 69 -17.81 -5.07 10.84
N GLY A 70 -17.71 -5.66 12.04
CA GLY A 70 -18.89 -5.91 12.87
C GLY A 70 -19.61 -4.62 13.30
N ALA A 71 -18.88 -3.51 13.50
CA ALA A 71 -19.52 -2.22 13.79
C ALA A 71 -20.31 -1.70 12.58
N LEU A 72 -19.78 -1.88 11.37
CA LEU A 72 -20.47 -1.53 10.12
C LEU A 72 -21.71 -2.41 9.89
N VAL A 73 -21.60 -3.71 10.14
CA VAL A 73 -22.74 -4.65 10.07
C VAL A 73 -23.81 -4.32 11.11
N TYR A 74 -23.40 -3.97 12.33
CA TYR A 74 -24.33 -3.52 13.37
C TYR A 74 -25.08 -2.26 12.93
N GLN A 75 -24.35 -1.25 12.45
CA GLN A 75 -24.94 -0.03 11.94
C GLN A 75 -25.89 -0.31 10.77
N ALA A 76 -25.53 -1.21 9.86
CA ALA A 76 -26.38 -1.60 8.74
C ALA A 76 -27.71 -2.22 9.20
N LEU A 77 -27.63 -3.17 10.15
CA LEU A 77 -28.81 -3.83 10.70
C LEU A 77 -29.74 -2.86 11.45
N THR A 78 -29.20 -1.86 12.15
CA THR A 78 -30.01 -0.90 12.93
C THR A 78 -30.49 0.31 12.14
N SER A 79 -29.79 0.73 11.08
CA SER A 79 -30.22 1.84 10.22
C SER A 79 -31.10 1.39 9.06
N GLY A 80 -30.99 0.14 8.63
CA GLY A 80 -31.64 -0.33 7.40
C GLY A 80 -30.86 -0.01 6.13
N VAL A 81 -29.61 0.47 6.23
CA VAL A 81 -28.74 0.85 5.12
C VAL A 81 -27.67 -0.21 4.92
N GLY A 82 -27.29 -0.54 3.68
CA GLY A 82 -26.24 -1.52 3.40
C GLY A 82 -24.86 -1.09 3.94
N VAL A 83 -24.04 -2.08 4.29
CA VAL A 83 -22.64 -1.94 4.71
C VAL A 83 -21.82 -1.19 3.67
N ALA A 84 -21.92 -1.54 2.37
CA ALA A 84 -21.17 -0.86 1.32
C ALA A 84 -21.51 0.64 1.23
N GLU A 85 -22.77 1.02 1.44
CA GLU A 85 -23.21 2.41 1.40
C GLU A 85 -22.75 3.18 2.65
N ILE A 86 -22.82 2.55 3.82
CA ILE A 86 -22.26 3.10 5.06
C ILE A 86 -20.76 3.37 4.90
N MET A 87 -20.02 2.45 4.27
CA MET A 87 -18.58 2.60 4.01
C MET A 87 -18.25 3.77 3.08
N LYS A 88 -19.17 4.14 2.18
CA LYS A 88 -19.05 5.34 1.32
C LYS A 88 -19.47 6.63 2.01
N GLY A 89 -19.83 6.57 3.30
CA GLY A 89 -20.30 7.72 4.08
C GLY A 89 -21.79 8.03 3.94
N ALA A 90 -22.58 7.15 3.30
CA ALA A 90 -24.02 7.31 3.12
C ALA A 90 -24.82 6.64 4.27
N GLY A 91 -24.32 6.70 5.51
CA GLY A 91 -24.95 6.03 6.66
C GLY A 91 -26.33 6.60 7.05
N ASP A 92 -26.61 7.84 6.66
CA ASP A 92 -27.88 8.53 6.89
C ASP A 92 -28.85 8.41 5.69
N ALA A 93 -28.53 7.55 4.71
CA ALA A 93 -29.42 7.28 3.59
C ALA A 93 -30.75 6.66 4.06
N PRO A 94 -31.84 6.81 3.28
CA PRO A 94 -33.11 6.17 3.61
C PRO A 94 -32.97 4.65 3.77
N ALA A 95 -33.62 4.11 4.79
CA ALA A 95 -33.62 2.67 5.05
C ALA A 95 -34.14 1.89 3.83
N THR A 96 -33.33 0.93 3.39
CA THR A 96 -33.63 0.02 2.27
C THR A 96 -34.31 -1.27 2.71
N PHE A 97 -34.16 -1.63 3.99
CA PHE A 97 -34.83 -2.76 4.63
C PHE A 97 -35.27 -2.39 6.05
N LYS A 98 -36.13 -3.22 6.64
CA LYS A 98 -36.66 -2.99 8.00
C LYS A 98 -35.53 -3.09 9.03
N PRO A 99 -35.31 -2.04 9.85
CA PRO A 99 -34.33 -2.09 10.93
C PRO A 99 -34.57 -3.22 11.94
N ILE A 100 -33.47 -3.76 12.45
CA ILE A 100 -33.45 -4.82 13.45
C ILE A 100 -33.19 -4.22 14.83
N PRO A 101 -33.89 -4.70 15.89
CA PRO A 101 -33.64 -4.25 17.26
C PRO A 101 -32.18 -4.41 17.68
N GLU A 102 -31.64 -3.41 18.38
CA GLU A 102 -30.21 -3.31 18.72
C GLU A 102 -29.62 -4.56 19.35
N GLU A 103 -30.34 -5.20 20.28
CA GLU A 103 -29.88 -6.41 20.97
C GLU A 103 -29.64 -7.57 19.99
N LYS A 104 -30.57 -7.77 19.05
CA LYS A 104 -30.44 -8.79 17.99
C LYS A 104 -29.35 -8.42 17.00
N ALA A 105 -29.35 -7.15 16.55
CA ALA A 105 -28.37 -6.64 15.59
C ALA A 105 -26.94 -6.80 16.11
N ARG A 106 -26.71 -6.53 17.40
CA ARG A 106 -25.40 -6.66 18.03
C ARG A 106 -24.92 -8.11 18.02
N LYS A 107 -25.78 -9.05 18.43
CA LYS A 107 -25.44 -10.47 18.43
C LYS A 107 -25.07 -10.96 17.02
N TRP A 108 -25.90 -10.64 16.02
CA TRP A 108 -25.67 -11.06 14.64
C TRP A 108 -24.40 -10.45 14.04
N ALA A 109 -24.14 -9.17 14.35
CA ALA A 109 -22.93 -8.50 13.92
C ALA A 109 -21.66 -9.11 14.54
N SER A 110 -21.69 -9.46 15.83
CA SER A 110 -20.60 -10.20 16.47
C SER A 110 -20.39 -11.58 15.83
N ASP A 111 -21.47 -12.33 15.56
CA ASP A 111 -21.39 -13.65 14.92
C ASP A 111 -20.78 -13.57 13.51
N ILE A 112 -21.17 -12.57 12.71
CA ILE A 112 -20.61 -12.32 11.38
C ILE A 112 -19.14 -11.92 11.47
N ALA A 113 -18.79 -10.96 12.34
CA ALA A 113 -17.41 -10.50 12.50
C ALA A 113 -16.47 -11.63 12.99
N GLY A 114 -16.98 -12.52 13.85
CA GLY A 114 -16.26 -13.70 14.35
C GLY A 114 -15.79 -14.65 13.25
N THR A 115 -16.43 -14.62 12.07
CA THR A 115 -16.00 -15.40 10.89
C THR A 115 -14.64 -14.95 10.36
N PHE A 116 -14.35 -13.65 10.45
CA PHE A 116 -13.15 -13.04 9.86
C PHE A 116 -11.98 -12.92 10.84
N GLY A 117 -12.21 -13.17 12.12
CA GLY A 117 -11.18 -13.13 13.14
C GLY A 117 -11.74 -13.24 14.55
N LYS A 118 -10.83 -13.43 15.51
CA LYS A 118 -11.18 -13.46 16.93
C LYS A 118 -11.70 -12.10 17.38
N LEU A 119 -12.88 -12.06 17.97
CA LEU A 119 -13.46 -10.85 18.58
C LEU A 119 -12.62 -10.37 19.77
N LYS A 120 -12.59 -9.05 19.98
CA LYS A 120 -12.00 -8.46 21.18
C LYS A 120 -12.77 -8.93 22.44
N SER A 121 -12.05 -9.03 23.55
CA SER A 121 -12.65 -9.30 24.86
C SER A 121 -13.59 -8.16 25.29
N GLY A 122 -14.77 -8.53 25.78
CA GLY A 122 -15.76 -7.60 26.32
C GLY A 122 -17.18 -8.02 25.93
N GLU A 123 -18.11 -7.88 26.87
CA GLU A 123 -19.54 -7.94 26.53
C GLU A 123 -19.80 -6.83 25.51
N ASN A 124 -20.41 -7.17 24.38
CA ASN A 124 -20.77 -6.24 23.29
C ASN A 124 -19.67 -5.87 22.27
N ALA A 125 -18.56 -6.63 22.20
CA ALA A 125 -17.51 -6.42 21.22
C ALA A 125 -17.97 -6.68 19.76
N LEU A 126 -17.79 -5.69 18.90
CA LEU A 126 -18.08 -5.74 17.45
C LEU A 126 -16.80 -5.69 16.58
N GLU A 127 -15.64 -5.54 17.24
CA GLU A 127 -14.36 -5.48 16.56
C GLU A 127 -13.57 -6.77 16.75
N ILE A 128 -12.85 -7.17 15.71
CA ILE A 128 -11.87 -8.25 15.78
C ILE A 128 -10.52 -7.75 16.31
N GLU A 129 -9.73 -8.63 16.93
CA GLU A 129 -8.41 -8.29 17.50
C GLU A 129 -7.39 -7.96 16.41
N GLN A 130 -7.42 -8.71 15.31
CA GLN A 130 -6.48 -8.62 14.18
C GLN A 130 -7.11 -7.85 13.01
N LEU A 131 -6.32 -7.14 12.18
CA LEU A 131 -6.87 -6.55 10.97
C LEU A 131 -7.18 -7.64 9.95
N ALA A 132 -8.41 -7.70 9.46
CA ALA A 132 -8.78 -8.48 8.29
C ALA A 132 -8.79 -7.59 7.03
N HIS A 133 -8.58 -8.20 5.87
CA HIS A 133 -8.65 -7.56 4.57
C HIS A 133 -9.82 -8.19 3.79
N PHE A 134 -10.88 -7.43 3.61
CA PHE A 134 -12.14 -7.87 3.02
C PHE A 134 -12.13 -7.56 1.53
N SER A 135 -12.41 -8.55 0.70
CA SER A 135 -12.62 -8.38 -0.74
C SER A 135 -14.00 -7.76 -1.05
N PRO A 136 -14.18 -7.16 -2.23
CA PRO A 136 -15.49 -6.68 -2.69
C PRO A 136 -16.58 -7.75 -2.64
N GLU A 137 -16.27 -9.00 -3.00
CA GLU A 137 -17.21 -10.11 -3.00
C GLU A 137 -17.65 -10.50 -1.58
N GLU A 138 -16.71 -10.47 -0.62
CA GLU A 138 -17.02 -10.71 0.79
C GLU A 138 -17.90 -9.60 1.37
N ILE A 139 -17.65 -8.33 0.99
CA ILE A 139 -18.49 -7.20 1.38
C ILE A 139 -19.90 -7.35 0.80
N ALA A 140 -20.01 -7.70 -0.49
CA ALA A 140 -21.29 -7.94 -1.14
C ALA A 140 -22.05 -9.12 -0.51
N ALA A 141 -21.35 -10.18 -0.12
CA ALA A 141 -21.93 -11.32 0.58
C ALA A 141 -22.45 -10.93 1.97
N ILE A 142 -21.70 -10.11 2.71
CA ILE A 142 -22.14 -9.53 3.99
C ILE A 142 -23.41 -8.68 3.79
N ASP A 143 -23.45 -7.83 2.76
CA ASP A 143 -24.62 -7.00 2.46
C ASP A 143 -25.86 -7.84 2.13
N ALA A 144 -25.72 -8.84 1.26
CA ALA A 144 -26.80 -9.76 0.94
C ALA A 144 -27.29 -10.51 2.19
N LEU A 145 -26.36 -10.92 3.07
CA LEU A 145 -26.69 -11.56 4.33
C LEU A 145 -27.50 -10.63 5.24
N VAL A 146 -27.07 -9.38 5.42
CA VAL A 146 -27.77 -8.38 6.25
C VAL A 146 -29.21 -8.18 5.78
N VAL A 147 -29.43 -8.01 4.47
CA VAL A 147 -30.78 -7.85 3.90
C VAL A 147 -31.65 -9.07 4.16
N ARG A 148 -31.11 -10.27 3.97
CA ARG A 148 -31.84 -11.53 4.22
C ARG A 148 -32.18 -11.71 5.70
N LEU A 149 -31.25 -11.42 6.61
CA LEU A 149 -31.49 -11.45 8.06
C LEU A 149 -32.62 -10.49 8.45
N ALA A 150 -32.64 -9.29 7.88
CA ALA A 150 -33.70 -8.32 8.11
C ALA A 150 -35.07 -8.79 7.57
N ALA A 151 -35.11 -9.42 6.40
CA ALA A 151 -36.33 -9.92 5.79
C ALA A 151 -36.93 -11.13 6.55
N THR A 152 -36.07 -12.05 7.00
CA THR A 152 -36.49 -13.29 7.68
C THR A 152 -36.69 -13.13 9.18
N GLY A 153 -35.98 -12.20 9.82
CA GLY A 153 -35.96 -12.03 11.28
C GLY A 153 -35.23 -13.15 12.03
N ASN A 154 -34.56 -14.06 11.31
CA ASN A 154 -33.83 -15.19 11.86
C ASN A 154 -32.35 -14.83 12.09
N ALA A 155 -31.72 -15.51 13.04
CA ALA A 155 -30.27 -15.38 13.28
C ALA A 155 -29.46 -16.00 12.13
N PRO A 156 -28.20 -15.55 11.91
CA PRO A 156 -27.32 -16.19 10.93
C PRO A 156 -27.01 -17.63 11.32
N ASP A 157 -27.19 -18.55 10.36
CA ASP A 157 -26.86 -19.96 10.51
C ASP A 157 -25.40 -20.28 10.12
N GLU A 158 -25.01 -21.56 10.17
CA GLU A 158 -23.64 -21.97 9.84
C GLU A 158 -23.29 -21.87 8.35
N ASN A 159 -24.28 -21.90 7.44
CA ASN A 159 -24.04 -21.66 6.02
C ASN A 159 -23.90 -20.17 5.74
N ASP A 160 -24.65 -19.32 6.43
CA ASP A 160 -24.54 -17.87 6.35
C ASP A 160 -23.16 -17.35 6.76
N LYS A 161 -22.46 -18.09 7.62
CA LYS A 161 -21.10 -17.76 8.08
C LYS A 161 -20.02 -18.18 7.09
N LYS A 162 -20.34 -18.80 5.95
CA LYS A 162 -19.36 -19.10 4.88
C LYS A 162 -19.13 -17.88 3.99
N LEU A 163 -18.75 -16.77 4.61
CA LEU A 163 -18.57 -15.49 3.93
C LEU A 163 -17.18 -15.33 3.32
N LEU A 164 -16.17 -16.02 3.86
CA LEU A 164 -14.81 -15.97 3.36
C LEU A 164 -14.72 -16.61 1.97
N MET A 165 -14.07 -15.90 1.05
CA MET A 165 -13.89 -16.34 -0.32
C MET A 165 -12.45 -16.80 -0.53
N GLU A 166 -12.27 -18.02 -1.07
CA GLU A 166 -10.96 -18.54 -1.46
C GLU A 166 -10.43 -17.81 -2.70
N ARG A 167 -11.33 -17.49 -3.64
CA ARG A 167 -11.04 -16.71 -4.85
C ARG A 167 -11.85 -15.43 -4.85
N HIS A 168 -11.18 -14.32 -5.15
CA HIS A 168 -11.78 -12.99 -5.19
C HIS A 168 -11.07 -12.15 -6.25
N THR A 169 -11.68 -11.05 -6.67
CA THR A 169 -11.08 -10.15 -7.68
C THR A 169 -10.35 -8.95 -7.06
N ALA A 170 -10.24 -8.90 -5.72
CA ALA A 170 -9.57 -7.79 -5.03
C ALA A 170 -8.07 -7.72 -5.38
N ALA A 171 -7.70 -6.73 -6.20
CA ALA A 171 -6.38 -6.56 -6.77
C ALA A 171 -5.30 -6.24 -5.73
N ASP A 172 -5.61 -5.44 -4.72
CA ASP A 172 -4.64 -5.12 -3.66
C ASP A 172 -4.39 -6.31 -2.72
N ILE A 173 -5.37 -7.19 -2.52
CA ILE A 173 -5.17 -8.49 -1.86
C ILE A 173 -4.32 -9.41 -2.75
N ALA A 174 -4.65 -9.53 -4.03
CA ALA A 174 -3.89 -10.36 -4.98
C ALA A 174 -2.42 -9.93 -5.09
N MET A 175 -2.16 -8.62 -5.03
CA MET A 175 -0.81 -8.07 -5.06
C MET A 175 -0.06 -8.25 -3.74
N PHE A 176 -0.68 -7.88 -2.61
CA PHE A 176 0.04 -7.72 -1.34
C PHE A 176 -0.24 -8.80 -0.31
N GLY A 177 -1.08 -9.76 -0.67
CA GLY A 177 -1.45 -10.93 0.10
C GLY A 177 -2.47 -10.65 1.20
N ARG A 178 -3.00 -11.74 1.75
CA ARG A 178 -3.89 -11.75 2.90
C ARG A 178 -3.54 -12.93 3.80
N MET A 179 -3.52 -12.66 5.11
CA MET A 179 -3.28 -13.67 6.13
C MET A 179 -4.40 -13.64 7.18
N LEU A 180 -5.06 -14.77 7.36
CA LEU A 180 -6.12 -15.04 8.32
C LEU A 180 -5.68 -16.24 9.17
N ALA A 181 -5.13 -15.99 10.36
CA ALA A 181 -4.53 -17.03 11.19
C ALA A 181 -5.55 -18.13 11.60
N ALA A 182 -6.81 -17.75 11.82
CA ALA A 182 -7.88 -18.67 12.19
C ALA A 182 -8.43 -19.48 11.00
N ALA A 183 -8.19 -19.03 9.77
CA ALA A 183 -8.71 -19.67 8.56
C ALA A 183 -7.69 -19.64 7.40
N PRO A 184 -6.57 -20.39 7.53
CA PRO A 184 -5.45 -20.30 6.58
C PRO A 184 -5.78 -20.67 5.13
N VAL A 185 -6.86 -21.44 4.91
CA VAL A 185 -7.36 -21.84 3.58
C VAL A 185 -7.74 -20.62 2.73
N TYR A 186 -8.13 -19.51 3.36
CA TYR A 186 -8.50 -18.26 2.68
C TYR A 186 -7.35 -17.25 2.59
N ASN A 187 -6.11 -17.68 2.89
CA ASN A 187 -4.94 -16.85 2.69
C ASN A 187 -4.66 -16.67 1.20
N THR A 188 -4.18 -15.48 0.85
CA THR A 188 -3.75 -15.16 -0.52
C THR A 188 -2.25 -14.90 -0.48
N GLU A 189 -1.49 -15.64 -1.27
CA GLU A 189 -0.06 -15.38 -1.44
C GLU A 189 0.15 -14.09 -2.23
N ALA A 190 1.08 -13.25 -1.78
CA ALA A 190 1.33 -11.95 -2.41
C ALA A 190 2.10 -12.12 -3.72
N ALA A 191 1.52 -11.69 -4.84
CA ALA A 191 2.19 -11.69 -6.13
C ALA A 191 3.27 -10.58 -6.27
N VAL A 192 3.20 -9.54 -5.44
CA VAL A 192 4.08 -8.37 -5.49
C VAL A 192 4.97 -8.27 -4.26
N GLN A 193 6.28 -8.35 -4.51
CA GLN A 193 7.33 -8.16 -3.53
C GLN A 193 7.84 -6.72 -3.62
N VAL A 194 7.84 -5.99 -2.50
CA VAL A 194 8.27 -4.59 -2.43
C VAL A 194 9.39 -4.47 -1.41
N SER A 195 10.56 -4.00 -1.84
CA SER A 195 11.68 -3.77 -0.93
C SER A 195 11.40 -2.57 -0.01
N HIS A 196 12.13 -2.49 1.10
CA HIS A 196 12.34 -1.20 1.74
C HIS A 196 13.04 -0.27 0.74
N ALA A 197 12.59 0.98 0.64
CA ALA A 197 13.33 1.98 -0.11
C ALA A 197 14.47 2.49 0.77
N VAL A 198 15.67 2.64 0.21
CA VAL A 198 16.86 3.11 0.94
C VAL A 198 17.60 4.16 0.13
N THR A 199 18.24 5.12 0.80
CA THR A 199 19.01 6.14 0.08
C THR A 199 20.28 5.58 -0.55
N VAL A 200 20.60 6.05 -1.76
CA VAL A 200 21.79 5.62 -2.51
C VAL A 200 23.09 6.27 -2.01
N HIS A 201 22.98 7.31 -1.18
CA HIS A 201 24.05 7.99 -0.45
C HIS A 201 23.83 7.90 1.07
N ALA A 202 24.87 8.22 1.83
CA ALA A 202 24.77 8.34 3.29
C ALA A 202 23.91 9.55 3.65
N VAL A 203 23.21 9.47 4.79
CA VAL A 203 22.35 10.56 5.28
C VAL A 203 22.58 10.80 6.77
N ALA A 204 22.72 12.07 7.13
CA ALA A 204 22.56 12.58 8.48
C ALA A 204 21.11 13.03 8.68
N VAL A 205 20.54 12.67 9.83
CA VAL A 205 19.22 13.18 10.25
C VAL A 205 19.46 14.55 10.90
N GLU A 206 18.62 15.51 10.57
CA GLU A 206 18.68 16.89 11.04
C GLU A 206 17.51 17.19 11.98
N ASP A 207 17.75 18.03 12.98
CA ASP A 207 16.76 18.46 13.96
C ASP A 207 16.16 19.81 13.58
N ASP A 208 14.83 19.89 13.53
CA ASP A 208 14.07 21.14 13.38
C ASP A 208 13.46 21.56 14.73
N TYR A 209 13.97 22.65 15.30
CA TYR A 209 13.40 23.27 16.49
C TYR A 209 12.35 24.29 16.08
N PHE A 210 11.09 24.06 16.47
CA PHE A 210 9.99 24.93 16.12
C PHE A 210 9.24 25.42 17.36
N THR A 211 8.64 26.60 17.23
CA THR A 211 7.80 27.19 18.26
C THR A 211 6.36 27.36 17.77
N ALA A 212 5.40 27.26 18.68
CA ALA A 212 4.04 27.74 18.44
C ALA A 212 3.84 29.01 19.26
N VAL A 213 3.50 30.11 18.59
CA VAL A 213 3.27 31.42 19.21
C VAL A 213 1.80 31.56 19.53
N ASP A 214 1.48 32.18 20.67
CA ASP A 214 0.12 32.55 21.04
C ASP A 214 -0.19 33.96 20.51
N ASP A 215 -1.08 34.04 19.52
CA ASP A 215 -1.47 35.31 18.89
C ASP A 215 -2.16 36.29 19.88
N LEU A 216 -2.68 35.81 21.01
CA LEU A 216 -3.32 36.66 22.04
C LEU A 216 -2.35 37.09 23.15
N ASN A 217 -1.14 36.53 23.21
CA ASN A 217 -0.12 36.98 24.16
C ASN A 217 0.44 38.33 23.71
N ARG A 218 0.17 39.38 24.49
CA ARG A 218 0.59 40.76 24.19
C ARG A 218 2.01 41.09 24.66
N GLY A 219 2.69 40.15 25.32
CA GLY A 219 4.08 40.34 25.76
C GLY A 219 4.24 41.19 27.01
N ASP A 220 3.19 41.33 27.82
CA ASP A 220 3.21 42.19 29.02
C ASP A 220 4.13 41.64 30.13
N GLU A 221 4.45 40.34 30.12
CA GLU A 221 5.41 39.70 31.04
C GLU A 221 6.51 38.90 30.30
N ASP A 222 6.16 38.14 29.25
CA ASP A 222 7.12 37.42 28.40
C ASP A 222 6.54 37.20 26.99
N MET A 223 7.36 37.42 25.94
CA MET A 223 7.00 37.14 24.54
C MET A 223 7.19 35.65 24.19
N GLY A 224 7.51 34.81 25.18
CA GLY A 224 7.87 33.41 25.03
C GLY A 224 6.93 32.59 24.14
N ALA A 225 7.52 31.62 23.43
CA ALA A 225 6.77 30.64 22.66
C ALA A 225 5.82 29.84 23.56
N GLY A 226 4.55 29.75 23.20
CA GLY A 226 3.56 28.92 23.92
C GLY A 226 3.87 27.42 23.87
N HIS A 227 4.72 27.00 22.92
CA HIS A 227 5.28 25.66 22.84
C HIS A 227 6.65 25.68 22.15
N LEU A 228 7.60 24.87 22.62
CA LEU A 228 8.83 24.53 21.92
C LEU A 228 8.80 23.03 21.62
N GLY A 229 8.95 22.67 20.35
CA GLY A 229 8.97 21.30 19.88
C GLY A 229 10.18 21.02 19.00
N GLU A 230 10.45 19.74 18.81
CA GLU A 230 11.52 19.23 17.96
C GLU A 230 10.92 18.25 16.95
N THR A 231 11.37 18.30 15.70
CA THR A 231 11.03 17.29 14.69
C THR A 231 12.25 17.00 13.85
N GLU A 232 12.61 15.72 13.78
CA GLU A 232 13.68 15.27 12.90
C GLU A 232 13.20 15.14 11.44
N PHE A 233 14.08 15.50 10.50
CA PHE A 233 13.87 15.37 9.06
C PHE A 233 15.17 15.04 8.34
N ALA A 234 15.06 14.66 7.06
CA ALA A 234 16.22 14.52 6.19
C ALA A 234 15.79 14.56 4.71
N SER A 235 16.75 14.65 3.81
CA SER A 235 16.53 14.56 2.36
C SER A 235 17.33 13.42 1.74
N GLY A 236 16.91 12.95 0.57
CA GLY A 236 17.73 11.98 -0.15
C GLY A 236 17.11 11.39 -1.41
N LEU A 237 17.99 10.75 -2.18
CA LEU A 237 17.64 9.96 -3.36
C LEU A 237 17.50 8.49 -2.98
N PHE A 238 16.30 7.95 -3.12
CA PHE A 238 15.94 6.60 -2.72
C PHE A 238 15.95 5.65 -3.90
N TYR A 239 16.54 4.47 -3.71
CA TYR A 239 16.34 3.32 -4.56
C TYR A 239 15.16 2.47 -4.05
N VAL A 240 14.23 2.14 -4.95
CA VAL A 240 13.08 1.27 -4.68
C VAL A 240 13.12 0.08 -5.65
N TYR A 241 12.93 -1.12 -5.12
CA TYR A 241 12.82 -2.35 -5.91
C TYR A 241 11.45 -2.98 -5.72
N ILE A 242 10.82 -3.36 -6.83
CA ILE A 242 9.56 -4.10 -6.85
C ILE A 242 9.73 -5.29 -7.78
N CYS A 243 9.28 -6.47 -7.34
CA CYS A 243 9.22 -7.66 -8.18
C CYS A 243 7.79 -8.18 -8.19
N VAL A 244 7.25 -8.39 -9.38
CA VAL A 244 5.91 -8.94 -9.58
C VAL A 244 6.05 -10.32 -10.21
N ASN A 245 5.54 -11.35 -9.54
CA ASN A 245 5.24 -12.62 -10.19
C ASN A 245 3.93 -12.46 -10.95
N ARG A 246 4.01 -12.27 -12.28
CA ARG A 246 2.82 -11.98 -13.09
C ARG A 246 1.86 -13.16 -13.11
N ASP A 247 2.38 -14.38 -13.26
CA ASP A 247 1.53 -15.56 -13.37
C ASP A 247 0.76 -15.82 -12.08
N LEU A 248 1.40 -15.61 -10.92
CA LEU A 248 0.72 -15.65 -9.63
C LEU A 248 -0.31 -14.51 -9.49
N LEU A 249 0.00 -13.30 -9.97
CA LEU A 249 -0.97 -12.19 -9.96
C LEU A 249 -2.21 -12.56 -10.78
N ARG A 250 -2.02 -13.09 -11.98
CA ARG A 250 -3.10 -13.55 -12.86
C ARG A 250 -3.90 -14.67 -12.21
N GLU A 251 -3.24 -15.65 -11.59
CA GLU A 251 -3.90 -16.74 -10.87
C GLU A 251 -4.76 -16.21 -9.71
N ASN A 252 -4.19 -15.32 -8.89
CA ASN A 252 -4.89 -14.67 -7.78
C ASN A 252 -6.12 -13.86 -8.25
N LEU A 253 -6.08 -13.33 -9.47
CA LEU A 253 -7.18 -12.60 -10.11
C LEU A 253 -8.12 -13.49 -10.94
N GLY A 254 -8.11 -14.81 -10.69
CA GLY A 254 -9.04 -15.75 -11.33
C GLY A 254 -8.75 -16.01 -12.81
N GLY A 255 -7.55 -15.67 -13.29
CA GLY A 255 -7.14 -15.83 -14.68
C GLY A 255 -7.51 -14.64 -15.59
N ASP A 256 -8.06 -13.56 -15.03
CA ASP A 256 -8.47 -12.37 -15.79
C ASP A 256 -7.26 -11.56 -16.26
N GLU A 257 -6.99 -11.64 -17.57
CA GLU A 257 -5.87 -10.94 -18.20
C GLU A 257 -6.06 -9.43 -18.24
N ALA A 258 -7.30 -8.94 -18.43
CA ALA A 258 -7.57 -7.52 -18.50
C ALA A 258 -7.39 -6.86 -17.13
N LEU A 259 -7.89 -7.50 -16.07
CA LEU A 259 -7.71 -7.04 -14.70
C LEU A 259 -6.23 -7.13 -14.28
N THR A 260 -5.52 -8.20 -14.69
CA THR A 260 -4.07 -8.33 -14.44
C THR A 260 -3.29 -7.18 -15.08
N ALA A 261 -3.58 -6.86 -16.34
CA ALA A 261 -2.96 -5.76 -17.05
C ALA A 261 -3.28 -4.40 -16.39
N ALA A 262 -4.54 -4.15 -16.03
CA ALA A 262 -4.96 -2.94 -15.32
C ALA A 262 -4.23 -2.79 -13.98
N ALA A 263 -4.11 -3.87 -13.22
CA ALA A 263 -3.46 -3.89 -11.93
C ALA A 263 -1.94 -3.62 -12.05
N LEU A 264 -1.27 -4.20 -13.04
CA LEU A 264 0.14 -3.91 -13.34
C LEU A 264 0.37 -2.44 -13.70
N ARG A 265 -0.50 -1.86 -14.54
CA ARG A 265 -0.44 -0.42 -14.89
C ARG A 265 -0.64 0.46 -13.66
N ALA A 266 -1.69 0.19 -12.87
CA ALA A 266 -1.99 0.94 -11.66
C ALA A 266 -0.81 0.89 -10.65
N LEU A 267 -0.20 -0.29 -10.47
CA LEU A 267 0.97 -0.46 -9.62
C LEU A 267 2.15 0.41 -10.08
N VAL A 268 2.53 0.31 -11.35
CA VAL A 268 3.68 1.04 -11.89
C VAL A 268 3.43 2.54 -11.88
N GLU A 269 2.24 2.97 -12.26
CA GLU A 269 1.89 4.39 -12.27
C GLU A 269 1.84 4.99 -10.86
N ALA A 270 1.20 4.31 -9.91
CA ALA A 270 1.16 4.76 -8.53
C ALA A 270 2.55 4.74 -7.88
N ALA A 271 3.36 3.70 -8.14
CA ALA A 271 4.73 3.65 -7.65
C ALA A 271 5.57 4.83 -8.18
N ALA A 272 5.35 5.24 -9.43
CA ALA A 272 6.07 6.34 -10.06
C ALA A 272 5.61 7.74 -9.60
N LYS A 273 4.34 7.91 -9.21
CA LYS A 273 3.74 9.23 -8.94
C LYS A 273 3.38 9.49 -7.48
N ILE A 274 3.23 8.46 -6.65
CA ILE A 274 2.66 8.59 -5.30
C ILE A 274 3.73 8.41 -4.22
N ALA A 275 3.87 9.45 -3.42
CA ALA A 275 4.72 9.50 -2.24
C ALA A 275 3.95 9.11 -0.95
N PRO A 276 4.62 8.57 0.08
CA PRO A 276 4.05 8.47 1.42
C PRO A 276 3.61 9.83 1.98
N THR A 277 2.53 9.84 2.75
CA THR A 277 1.90 11.06 3.27
C THR A 277 2.39 11.47 4.67
N GLY A 278 3.40 10.79 5.22
CA GLY A 278 3.96 11.10 6.54
C GLY A 278 4.51 12.52 6.61
N LYS A 279 3.97 13.34 7.54
CA LYS A 279 4.33 14.77 7.71
C LYS A 279 4.27 15.60 6.41
N GLN A 280 3.52 15.13 5.41
CA GLN A 280 3.47 15.75 4.07
C GLN A 280 2.91 17.18 4.08
N ASN A 281 2.01 17.52 5.02
CA ASN A 281 1.49 18.88 5.16
C ASN A 281 2.53 19.86 5.73
N SER A 282 3.53 19.38 6.47
CA SER A 282 4.60 20.21 7.03
C SER A 282 5.78 20.38 6.07
N PHE A 283 6.05 19.37 5.22
CA PHE A 283 7.25 19.35 4.37
C PHE A 283 6.97 19.41 2.85
N ALA A 284 5.70 19.38 2.42
CA ALA A 284 5.32 19.37 1.01
C ALA A 284 6.07 18.30 0.17
N SER A 285 6.27 17.12 0.74
CA SER A 285 7.22 16.09 0.26
C SER A 285 6.76 15.25 -0.95
N ARG A 286 5.91 15.78 -1.83
CA ARG A 286 5.44 15.07 -3.02
C ARG A 286 6.56 15.03 -4.08
N ALA A 287 6.80 13.86 -4.66
CA ALA A 287 7.82 13.67 -5.70
C ALA A 287 7.41 12.57 -6.67
N TYR A 288 7.86 12.71 -7.92
CA TYR A 288 7.77 11.66 -8.93
C TYR A 288 9.12 10.95 -9.07
N ALA A 289 9.08 9.70 -9.53
CA ALA A 289 10.29 8.95 -9.85
C ALA A 289 11.08 9.67 -10.95
N SER A 290 12.36 9.94 -10.66
CA SER A 290 13.28 10.58 -11.60
C SER A 290 13.83 9.58 -12.63
N TYR A 291 13.85 8.30 -12.27
CA TYR A 291 14.22 7.20 -13.15
C TYR A 291 13.43 5.94 -12.79
N LEU A 292 13.02 5.18 -13.79
CA LEU A 292 12.41 3.86 -13.63
C LEU A 292 12.89 2.95 -14.75
N LEU A 293 13.50 1.83 -14.36
CA LEU A 293 13.85 0.72 -15.25
C LEU A 293 12.93 -0.46 -14.94
N ALA A 294 12.26 -0.97 -15.97
CA ALA A 294 11.50 -2.20 -15.92
C ALA A 294 12.23 -3.32 -16.67
N GLU A 295 12.36 -4.48 -16.06
CA GLU A 295 12.88 -5.70 -16.69
C GLU A 295 11.80 -6.80 -16.66
N ARG A 296 11.80 -7.68 -17.68
CA ARG A 296 10.89 -8.82 -17.79
C ARG A 296 11.63 -10.10 -18.10
N GLY A 297 11.10 -11.22 -17.62
CA GLY A 297 11.49 -12.54 -18.10
C GLY A 297 11.16 -13.67 -17.13
N CYS A 298 11.45 -14.90 -17.54
CA CYS A 298 11.17 -16.11 -16.76
C CYS A 298 12.32 -16.54 -15.84
N GLN A 299 13.41 -15.78 -15.82
CA GLN A 299 14.58 -16.04 -14.99
C GLN A 299 14.36 -15.60 -13.55
N GLN A 300 15.23 -16.06 -12.65
CA GLN A 300 15.17 -15.66 -11.25
C GLN A 300 15.32 -14.13 -11.12
N PRO A 301 14.35 -13.42 -10.51
CA PRO A 301 14.43 -11.98 -10.34
C PRO A 301 15.56 -11.59 -9.37
N ARG A 302 16.20 -10.45 -9.63
CA ARG A 302 17.36 -9.91 -8.90
C ARG A 302 17.17 -8.42 -8.62
N SER A 303 17.46 -8.02 -7.38
CA SER A 303 17.59 -6.60 -7.04
C SER A 303 18.95 -6.06 -7.50
N LEU A 304 18.98 -4.83 -8.00
CA LEU A 304 20.20 -4.10 -8.31
C LEU A 304 20.70 -3.24 -7.13
N SER A 305 20.21 -3.48 -5.90
CA SER A 305 20.65 -2.74 -4.71
C SER A 305 22.15 -2.82 -4.44
N VAL A 306 22.84 -3.85 -4.97
CA VAL A 306 24.30 -3.99 -4.87
C VAL A 306 25.04 -2.79 -5.47
N ALA A 307 24.42 -2.09 -6.43
CA ALA A 307 24.91 -0.84 -7.03
C ALA A 307 25.22 0.23 -5.97
N TYR A 308 24.55 0.19 -4.82
CA TYR A 308 24.62 1.23 -3.79
C TYR A 308 25.20 0.74 -2.45
N LEU A 309 25.86 -0.42 -2.44
CA LEU A 309 26.60 -0.86 -1.26
C LEU A 309 27.63 0.20 -0.85
N LYS A 310 28.46 0.66 -1.80
CA LYS A 310 29.28 1.85 -1.59
C LYS A 310 28.37 3.09 -1.66
N PRO A 311 28.28 3.93 -0.62
CA PRO A 311 27.52 5.17 -0.68
C PRO A 311 28.05 6.08 -1.78
N LEU A 312 27.13 6.61 -2.59
CA LEU A 312 27.47 7.65 -3.56
C LEU A 312 27.85 8.94 -2.84
N GLN A 313 28.80 9.67 -3.41
CA GLN A 313 29.35 10.93 -2.88
C GLN A 313 29.43 12.03 -3.95
N ASP A 314 29.00 11.74 -5.19
CA ASP A 314 29.06 12.69 -6.29
C ASP A 314 28.10 13.86 -6.10
N ALA A 315 28.49 15.03 -6.60
CA ALA A 315 27.63 16.22 -6.62
C ALA A 315 26.41 16.03 -7.53
N ASP A 316 26.60 15.43 -8.72
CA ASP A 316 25.52 14.93 -9.57
C ASP A 316 25.03 13.57 -9.06
N LEU A 317 24.31 13.62 -7.94
CA LEU A 317 23.86 12.42 -7.25
C LEU A 317 22.90 11.59 -8.11
N LEU A 318 21.97 12.24 -8.81
CA LEU A 318 20.97 11.56 -9.65
C LEU A 318 21.60 10.91 -10.87
N GLY A 319 22.42 11.65 -11.64
CA GLY A 319 23.08 11.09 -12.82
C GLY A 319 24.06 9.97 -12.43
N SER A 320 24.81 10.11 -11.34
CA SER A 320 25.68 9.02 -10.83
C SER A 320 24.88 7.80 -10.37
N ALA A 321 23.73 7.99 -9.73
CA ALA A 321 22.88 6.89 -9.31
C ALA A 321 22.33 6.10 -10.50
N ILE A 322 21.89 6.79 -11.56
CA ILE A 322 21.42 6.16 -12.80
C ILE A 322 22.56 5.37 -13.46
N ARG A 323 23.72 6.01 -13.68
CA ARG A 323 24.90 5.36 -14.29
C ARG A 323 25.34 4.12 -13.52
N THR A 324 25.43 4.22 -12.19
CA THR A 324 25.87 3.10 -11.35
C THR A 324 24.87 1.94 -11.41
N LEU A 325 23.57 2.22 -11.50
CA LEU A 325 22.53 1.21 -11.63
C LEU A 325 22.62 0.47 -12.97
N THR A 326 22.72 1.22 -14.08
CA THR A 326 22.79 0.64 -15.43
C THR A 326 24.07 -0.13 -15.63
N GLU A 327 25.21 0.39 -15.17
CA GLU A 327 26.48 -0.35 -15.20
C GLU A 327 26.43 -1.63 -14.37
N THR A 328 25.74 -1.62 -13.23
CA THR A 328 25.59 -2.83 -12.40
C THR A 328 24.77 -3.88 -13.12
N ARG A 329 23.66 -3.49 -13.77
CA ARG A 329 22.86 -4.37 -14.63
C ARG A 329 23.73 -4.97 -15.74
N ASP A 330 24.45 -4.13 -16.48
CA ASP A 330 25.24 -4.57 -17.63
C ASP A 330 26.40 -5.49 -17.21
N LYS A 331 27.04 -5.22 -16.07
CA LYS A 331 28.06 -6.09 -15.47
C LYS A 331 27.47 -7.44 -15.04
N MET A 332 26.26 -7.46 -14.49
CA MET A 332 25.58 -8.71 -14.17
C MET A 332 25.28 -9.51 -15.44
N ASP A 333 24.74 -8.86 -16.47
CA ASP A 333 24.44 -9.51 -17.74
C ASP A 333 25.70 -10.07 -18.42
N ALA A 334 26.83 -9.38 -18.31
CA ALA A 334 28.11 -9.85 -18.85
C ALA A 334 28.65 -11.12 -18.15
N VAL A 335 28.36 -11.29 -16.85
CA VAL A 335 28.87 -12.41 -16.04
C VAL A 335 27.92 -13.60 -16.01
N TYR A 336 26.62 -13.33 -15.84
CA TYR A 336 25.59 -14.37 -15.72
C TYR A 336 24.94 -14.73 -17.06
N GLY A 337 25.23 -13.98 -18.13
CA GLY A 337 24.46 -13.97 -19.37
C GLY A 337 23.25 -13.05 -19.25
N LYS A 338 22.46 -12.96 -20.34
CA LYS A 338 21.26 -12.11 -20.40
C LYS A 338 20.31 -12.44 -19.23
N CYS A 339 20.19 -11.54 -18.25
CA CYS A 339 19.42 -11.78 -17.02
C CYS A 339 17.94 -11.33 -17.10
N SER A 340 17.57 -10.64 -18.17
CA SER A 340 16.18 -10.27 -18.49
C SER A 340 15.93 -10.45 -19.98
N ASP A 341 14.74 -10.90 -20.37
CA ASP A 341 14.35 -11.15 -21.75
C ASP A 341 14.14 -9.84 -22.53
N ALA A 342 13.59 -8.83 -21.85
CA ALA A 342 13.44 -7.47 -22.34
C ALA A 342 13.50 -6.47 -21.19
N TRP A 343 13.83 -5.22 -21.51
CA TRP A 343 13.79 -4.11 -20.55
C TRP A 343 13.35 -2.82 -21.24
N CYS A 344 12.82 -1.89 -20.46
CA CYS A 344 12.41 -0.55 -20.87
C CYS A 344 12.64 0.41 -19.71
N ASP A 345 12.99 1.67 -20.00
CA ASP A 345 13.20 2.68 -18.97
C ASP A 345 12.55 4.04 -19.32
N MET A 346 12.43 4.87 -18.28
CA MET A 346 12.20 6.31 -18.41
C MET A 346 13.22 7.05 -17.55
N ASN A 347 13.69 8.17 -18.07
CA ASN A 347 14.75 8.96 -17.47
C ASN A 347 14.39 10.45 -17.50
N ALA A 348 13.86 10.95 -16.39
CA ALA A 348 13.52 12.37 -16.26
C ALA A 348 14.76 13.27 -16.12
N HIS A 349 15.94 12.70 -15.85
CA HIS A 349 17.20 13.44 -15.82
C HIS A 349 17.69 13.80 -17.24
N THR A 350 17.54 12.89 -18.21
CA THR A 350 17.90 13.15 -19.62
C THR A 350 16.72 13.59 -20.49
N GLY A 351 15.47 13.38 -20.04
CA GLY A 351 14.25 13.66 -20.81
C GLY A 351 13.89 12.55 -21.79
N GLU A 352 14.40 11.33 -21.59
CA GLU A 352 14.23 10.19 -22.48
C GLU A 352 13.26 9.14 -21.92
N GLY A 353 12.63 8.38 -22.82
CA GLY A 353 11.59 7.44 -22.46
C GLY A 353 10.30 8.14 -22.01
N THR A 354 9.27 7.36 -21.68
CA THR A 354 8.00 7.89 -21.18
C THR A 354 7.37 6.89 -20.23
N LEU A 355 6.65 7.38 -19.21
CA LEU A 355 5.86 6.51 -18.35
C LEU A 355 4.86 5.68 -19.16
N GLN A 356 4.24 6.24 -20.21
CA GLN A 356 3.29 5.51 -21.04
C GLN A 356 3.91 4.26 -21.68
N LYS A 357 5.09 4.40 -22.29
CA LYS A 357 5.86 3.26 -22.82
C LYS A 357 6.17 2.21 -21.76
N LEU A 358 6.46 2.60 -20.53
CA LEU A 358 6.67 1.66 -19.42
C LEU A 358 5.37 0.95 -19.03
N LEU A 359 4.24 1.66 -18.99
CA LEU A 359 2.93 1.06 -18.70
C LEU A 359 2.50 0.08 -19.80
N ASP A 360 2.75 0.42 -21.06
CA ASP A 360 2.49 -0.48 -22.19
C ASP A 360 3.49 -1.63 -22.24
N PHE A 361 4.75 -1.37 -21.84
CA PHE A 361 5.74 -2.41 -21.61
C PHE A 361 5.17 -3.35 -20.56
N VAL A 362 4.98 -2.95 -19.28
CA VAL A 362 4.57 -3.79 -18.13
C VAL A 362 3.18 -4.43 -18.20
N ALA A 363 2.33 -4.03 -19.14
CA ALA A 363 1.03 -4.66 -19.39
C ALA A 363 0.91 -5.33 -20.77
N GLY A 364 1.91 -5.18 -21.63
CA GLY A 364 1.93 -5.74 -22.98
C GLY A 364 2.01 -7.27 -22.99
N GLN A 365 2.05 -7.86 -24.19
CA GLN A 365 2.07 -9.31 -24.35
C GLN A 365 3.26 -9.94 -23.62
N HIS A 366 2.94 -11.02 -22.93
CA HIS A 366 3.78 -11.82 -22.05
C HIS A 366 3.89 -13.22 -22.63
N ALA A 367 4.96 -13.94 -22.28
CA ALA A 367 5.35 -15.18 -22.95
C ALA A 367 4.40 -16.36 -22.70
#